data_AF-A0A642KZ78-F1
#
_entry.id   AF-A0A642KZ78-F1
#
_cell.length_a   1.000
_cell.length_b   1.000
_cell.length_c   1.000
_cell.angle_alpha   90.00
_cell.angle_beta   90.00
_cell.angle_gamma   90.00
#
_symmetry.space_group_name_H-M   'P 1'
#
loop_
_entity.id
_entity.type
_entity.pdbx_description
1 polymer ?
#
loop_
_entity_poly.entity_id
_entity_poly.type
_entity_poly.pdbx_seq_one_letter_code
_entity_poly.pdbx_strand_id
1 'polypeptide(L)'
;ARGFWKEGKNIHFFVSSVNFETSYSYVETQHCHLTMLKSFTLNDATSPDEAIFQRMKQWMQSLIRTSTLISRSGEKDRIVFFEEQRRIVDML
;
A
#
# COMPACT_ATOMS: atom_id res chain seq x y z
N ALA A 1 -2.70 7.16 14.01
CA ALA A 1 -3.72 7.17 12.94
C ALA A 1 -3.82 5.79 12.28
N ARG A 2 -4.90 5.06 12.58
CA ARG A 2 -5.25 3.81 11.89
C ARG A 2 -6.08 4.19 10.66
N GLY A 3 -5.70 3.73 9.46
CA GLY A 3 -6.54 3.90 8.28
C GLY A 3 -7.71 2.92 8.36
N PHE A 4 -8.93 3.41 8.15
CA PHE A 4 -10.13 2.59 8.08
C PHE A 4 -11.05 3.09 6.98
N TRP A 5 -11.64 2.16 6.23
CA TRP A 5 -12.77 2.44 5.37
C TRP A 5 -14.03 2.70 6.21
N LYS A 6 -15.01 3.43 5.68
CA LYS A 6 -16.27 3.72 6.39
C LYS A 6 -17.02 2.44 6.76
N GLU A 7 -16.81 1.38 5.99
CA GLU A 7 -17.36 0.04 6.16
C GLU A 7 -16.59 -0.81 7.20
N GLY A 8 -15.64 -0.20 7.95
CA GLY A 8 -14.92 -0.85 9.05
C GLY A 8 -13.74 -1.72 8.62
N LYS A 9 -13.32 -1.68 7.35
CA LYS A 9 -12.15 -2.43 6.86
C LYS A 9 -10.86 -1.68 7.20
N ASN A 10 -9.88 -2.41 7.74
CA ASN A 10 -8.57 -1.86 8.08
C ASN A 10 -7.75 -1.56 6.83
N ILE A 11 -7.04 -0.43 6.84
CA ILE A 11 -6.04 -0.06 5.85
C ILE A 11 -4.66 -0.10 6.52
N HIS A 12 -3.73 -0.80 5.87
CA HIS A 12 -2.36 -0.94 6.33
C HIS A 12 -1.41 -0.21 5.40
N PHE A 13 -0.61 0.70 5.95
CA PHE A 13 0.43 1.43 5.22
C PHE A 13 1.78 0.86 5.59
N PHE A 14 2.56 0.47 4.59
CA PHE A 14 3.91 -0.06 4.75
C PHE A 14 4.90 0.82 4.01
N VAL A 15 6.10 0.98 4.57
CA VAL A 15 7.23 1.66 3.94
C VAL A 15 8.37 0.67 3.76
N SER A 16 8.96 0.68 2.56
CA SER A 16 10.10 -0.15 2.17
C SER A 16 11.21 0.70 1.59
N SER A 17 12.46 0.22 1.68
CA SER A 17 13.59 0.80 0.95
C SER A 17 13.67 0.34 -0.51
N VAL A 18 12.81 -0.60 -0.93
CA VAL A 18 12.73 -1.07 -2.31
C VAL A 18 12.16 0.03 -3.20
N ASN A 19 12.85 0.32 -4.30
CA ASN A 19 12.37 1.25 -5.32
C ASN A 19 11.45 0.53 -6.30
N PHE A 20 10.23 1.06 -6.49
CA PHE A 20 9.28 0.56 -7.48
C PHE A 20 9.08 1.63 -8.55
N GLU A 21 9.49 1.36 -9.79
CA GLU A 21 9.24 2.24 -10.93
C GLU A 21 7.77 2.17 -11.43
N THR A 22 7.08 1.09 -11.08
CA THR A 22 5.71 0.79 -11.50
C THR A 22 4.86 0.49 -10.27
N SER A 23 3.58 0.86 -10.29
CA SER A 23 2.62 0.46 -9.27
C SER A 23 2.04 -0.92 -9.58
N TYR A 24 2.12 -1.81 -8.60
CA TYR A 24 1.62 -3.17 -8.69
C TYR A 24 0.39 -3.32 -7.79
N SER A 25 -0.61 -4.09 -8.22
CA SER A 25 -1.76 -4.43 -7.39
C SER A 25 -2.41 -5.74 -7.85
N TYR A 26 -3.17 -6.37 -6.95
CA TYR A 26 -4.03 -7.49 -7.28
C TYR A 26 -5.35 -7.39 -6.52
N VAL A 27 -6.39 -8.02 -7.07
CA VAL A 27 -7.70 -8.19 -6.45
C VAL A 27 -7.98 -9.69 -6.33
N GLU A 28 -8.33 -10.12 -5.12
CA GLU A 28 -8.73 -11.48 -4.80
C GLU A 28 -10.16 -11.49 -4.27
N THR A 29 -11.04 -12.21 -4.95
CA THR A 29 -12.43 -12.44 -4.52
C THR A 29 -12.78 -13.92 -4.71
N GLN A 30 -13.95 -14.34 -4.23
CA GLN A 30 -14.44 -15.71 -4.45
C GLN A 30 -14.67 -16.07 -5.93
N HIS A 31 -14.76 -15.07 -6.82
CA HIS A 31 -15.15 -15.27 -8.22
C HIS A 31 -14.09 -14.81 -9.22
N CYS A 32 -13.06 -14.09 -8.76
CA CYS A 32 -12.11 -13.45 -9.65
C CYS A 32 -10.78 -13.22 -8.95
N HIS A 33 -9.72 -13.54 -9.69
CA HIS A 33 -8.35 -13.15 -9.43
C HIS A 33 -7.89 -12.24 -10.55
N LEU A 34 -7.41 -11.05 -10.21
CA LEU A 34 -6.96 -10.06 -11.19
C LEU A 34 -5.66 -9.44 -10.72
N THR A 35 -4.72 -9.29 -11.65
CA THR A 35 -3.46 -8.58 -11.44
C THR A 35 -3.45 -7.30 -12.27
N MET A 36 -2.91 -6.21 -11.71
CA MET A 36 -2.84 -4.92 -12.38
C MET A 36 -1.45 -4.28 -12.19
N LEU A 37 -0.96 -3.67 -13.27
CA LEU A 37 0.31 -2.97 -13.36
C LEU A 37 0.05 -1.58 -13.94
N LYS A 38 0.48 -0.54 -13.23
CA LYS A 38 0.38 0.86 -13.67
C LYS A 38 1.76 1.48 -13.70
N SER A 39 2.29 1.68 -14.90
CA SER A 39 3.46 2.52 -15.11
C SER A 39 3.00 3.92 -15.48
N PHE A 40 3.79 4.94 -15.14
CA PHE A 40 3.45 6.33 -15.45
C PHE A 40 3.29 6.58 -16.96
N THR A 41 4.01 5.84 -17.79
CA THR A 41 4.06 6.03 -19.25
C THR A 41 3.09 5.13 -20.03
N LEU A 42 2.44 4.18 -19.38
CA LEU A 42 1.61 3.16 -20.03
C LEU A 42 0.20 3.14 -19.42
N ASN A 43 -0.77 2.75 -20.24
CA ASN A 43 -2.08 2.37 -19.72
C ASN A 43 -1.95 1.17 -18.78
N ASP A 44 -2.90 1.06 -17.84
CA ASP A 44 -2.92 -0.04 -16.88
C ASP A 44 -2.95 -1.38 -17.61
N ALA A 45 -1.94 -2.22 -17.37
CA ALA A 45 -1.90 -3.58 -17.87
C ALA A 45 -2.56 -4.49 -16.85
N THR A 46 -3.62 -5.19 -17.27
CA THR A 46 -4.40 -6.08 -16.40
C THR A 46 -4.35 -7.51 -16.92
N SER A 47 -4.22 -8.48 -16.01
CA SER A 47 -4.21 -9.90 -16.36
C SER A 47 -5.10 -10.72 -15.42
N PRO A 48 -6.04 -11.54 -15.96
CA PRO A 48 -6.82 -12.51 -15.20
C PRO A 48 -6.12 -13.89 -15.11
N ASP A 49 -4.88 -14.02 -15.60
CA ASP A 49 -4.15 -15.28 -15.59
C ASP A 49 -3.78 -15.70 -14.16
N GLU A 50 -4.17 -16.92 -13.79
CA GLU A 50 -4.01 -17.44 -12.43
C GLU A 50 -2.53 -17.59 -12.04
N ALA A 51 -1.67 -18.01 -12.96
CA ALA A 51 -0.26 -18.20 -12.67
C ALA A 51 0.45 -16.85 -12.44
N ILE A 52 0.09 -15.82 -13.20
CA ILE A 52 0.55 -14.44 -12.98
C ILE A 52 0.04 -13.93 -11.62
N PHE A 53 -1.23 -14.14 -11.31
CA PHE A 53 -1.81 -13.74 -10.03
C PHE A 53 -1.09 -14.36 -8.83
N GLN A 54 -0.89 -15.68 -8.83
CA GLN A 54 -0.22 -16.36 -7.71
C GLN A 54 1.23 -15.86 -7.51
N ARG A 55 1.97 -15.64 -8.61
CA ARG A 55 3.31 -15.06 -8.56
C ARG A 55 3.30 -13.65 -7.97
N MET A 56 2.39 -12.78 -8.44
CA MET A 56 2.25 -11.42 -7.92
C MET A 56 1.93 -11.42 -6.42
N LYS A 57 0.95 -12.24 -6.01
CA LYS A 57 0.52 -12.36 -4.62
C LYS A 57 1.68 -12.80 -3.71
N GLN A 58 2.43 -13.83 -4.09
CA GLN A 58 3.58 -14.30 -3.34
C GLN A 58 4.67 -13.23 -3.22
N TRP A 59 4.99 -12.56 -4.31
CA TRP A 59 5.97 -11.47 -4.33
C TRP A 59 5.55 -10.31 -3.42
N MET A 60 4.30 -9.85 -3.53
CA MET A 60 3.76 -8.78 -2.66
C MET A 60 3.74 -9.17 -1.19
N GLN A 61 3.40 -10.43 -0.86
CA GLN A 61 3.46 -10.91 0.52
C GLN A 61 4.89 -10.90 1.07
N SER A 62 5.89 -11.23 0.24
CA SER A 62 7.30 -11.12 0.61
C SER A 62 7.68 -9.66 0.90
N LEU A 63 7.27 -8.73 0.03
CA LEU A 63 7.50 -7.29 0.23
C LEU A 63 6.87 -6.78 1.52
N ILE A 64 5.63 -7.17 1.81
CA ILE A 64 4.96 -6.77 3.05
C ILE A 64 5.75 -7.27 4.27
N ARG A 65 6.25 -8.51 4.25
CA ARG A 65 7.04 -9.09 5.36
C ARG A 65 8.36 -8.39 5.59
N THR A 66 8.97 -7.84 4.55
CA THR A 66 10.26 -7.11 4.64
C THR A 66 10.09 -5.60 4.82
N SER A 67 8.85 -5.10 4.81
CA SER A 67 8.53 -3.68 4.97
C SER A 67 8.16 -3.30 6.40
N THR A 68 8.26 -2.00 6.72
CA THR A 68 7.88 -1.46 8.02
C THR A 68 6.42 -1.00 8.01
N LEU A 69 5.57 -1.55 8.89
CA LEU A 69 4.18 -1.12 9.06
C LEU A 69 4.11 0.26 9.72
N ILE A 70 3.70 1.30 8.99
CA ILE A 70 3.57 2.68 9.49
C ILE A 70 2.14 3.11 9.80
N SER A 71 1.13 2.25 9.64
CA SER A 71 -0.24 2.58 10.07
C SER A 71 -0.56 2.18 11.52
N ARG A 72 0.39 1.52 12.22
CA ARG A 72 0.22 1.06 13.62
C ARG A 72 1.46 1.12 14.53
N SER A 73 2.69 1.12 14.00
CA SER A 73 3.93 1.29 14.82
C SER A 73 4.10 2.74 15.28
N GLY A 74 4.89 3.08 16.31
CA GLY A 74 5.30 4.48 16.58
C GLY A 74 4.18 5.53 16.58
N GLU A 75 2.99 5.19 17.08
CA GLU A 75 1.81 6.07 16.97
C GLU A 75 2.01 7.40 17.69
N LYS A 76 2.63 7.38 18.87
CA LYS A 76 2.98 8.59 19.62
C LYS A 76 3.92 9.49 18.82
N ASP A 77 5.01 8.92 18.30
CA ASP A 77 6.01 9.68 17.56
C ASP A 77 5.43 10.31 16.28
N ARG A 78 4.54 9.59 15.58
CA ARG A 78 3.85 10.14 14.41
C ARG A 78 2.86 11.25 14.76
N ILE A 79 2.11 11.13 15.84
CA ILE A 79 1.19 12.20 16.27
C ILE A 79 2.00 13.48 16.50
N VAL A 80 3.08 13.39 17.27
CA VAL A 80 3.98 14.51 17.54
C VAL A 80 4.55 15.09 16.23
N PHE A 81 5.03 14.24 15.32
CA PHE A 81 5.55 14.69 14.02
C PHE A 81 4.49 15.44 13.20
N PHE A 82 3.29 14.89 13.05
CA PHE A 82 2.23 15.53 12.24
C PHE A 82 1.64 16.77 12.89
N GLU A 83 1.55 16.83 14.23
CA GLU A 83 1.16 18.03 14.96
C GLU A 83 2.14 19.17 14.75
N GLU A 84 3.45 18.88 14.82
CA GLU A 84 4.48 19.89 14.57
C GLU A 84 4.45 20.38 13.11
N GLN A 85 4.28 19.48 12.14
CA GLN A 85 4.12 19.87 10.73
C GLN A 85 2.89 20.78 10.52
N ARG A 86 1.74 20.47 11.13
CA ARG A 86 0.56 21.33 11.06
C ARG A 86 0.79 22.69 11.69
N ARG A 87 1.41 22.73 12.88
CA ARG A 87 1.77 23.97 13.57
C ARG A 87 2.64 24.87 12.69
N ILE A 88 3.62 24.30 11.99
CA ILE A 88 4.48 25.05 11.06
C ILE A 88 3.67 25.60 9.89
N VAL A 89 2.82 24.79 9.27
CA VAL A 89 1.97 25.22 8.14
C VAL A 89 0.98 26.30 8.56
N ASP A 90 0.39 26.21 9.75
CA ASP A 90 -0.56 27.21 10.27
C ASP A 90 0.14 28.53 10.67
N MET A 91 1.47 28.52 10.83
CA MET A 91 2.28 29.70 11.12
C MET A 91 2.87 30.37 9.88
N LEU A 92 2.67 29.79 8.69
CA LEU A 92 3.05 30.35 7.39
C LEU A 92 1.88 31.14 6.79
#